data_AF-A0A7W0RB99-F1
#
_entry.id   AF-A0A7W0RB99-F1
#
_cell.length_a   1.000
_cell.length_b   1.000
_cell.length_c   1.000
_cell.angle_alpha   90.00
_cell.angle_beta   90.00
_cell.angle_gamma   90.00
#
_symmetry.space_group_name_H-M   'P 1'
#
loop_
_entity.id
_entity.type
_entity.pdbx_description
1 polymer ?
#
loop_
_entity_poly.entity_id
_entity_poly.type
_entity_poly.pdbx_seq_one_letter_code
_entity_poly.pdbx_strand_id
1 'polypeptide(L)' 'MDESPTTEELRLSQLRRESAERREADEAVTEPETDQHERRAEKADYLRRKLEERAEAERRVEAERE' A
#
# COMPACT_ATOMS: atom_id res chain seq x y z
N MET A 1 -7.08 -14.23 19.83
CA MET A 1 -7.86 -13.97 18.62
C MET A 1 -7.02 -13.04 17.79
N ASP A 2 -6.56 -13.47 16.63
CA ASP A 2 -5.80 -12.60 15.72
C ASP A 2 -6.83 -11.87 14.87
N GLU A 3 -7.13 -10.61 15.23
CA GLU A 3 -8.03 -9.79 14.43
C GLU A 3 -7.34 -9.49 13.10
N SER A 4 -7.99 -9.90 12.00
CA SER A 4 -7.48 -9.58 10.68
C SER A 4 -7.48 -8.06 10.50
N PRO A 5 -6.40 -7.48 9.94
CA PRO A 5 -6.29 -6.03 9.79
C PRO A 5 -7.39 -5.49 8.88
N THR A 6 -7.87 -4.31 9.21
CA THR A 6 -8.85 -3.58 8.41
C THR A 6 -8.28 -3.15 7.06
N THR A 7 -9.15 -2.85 6.10
CA THR A 7 -8.77 -2.31 4.78
C THR A 7 -7.94 -1.03 4.92
N GLU A 8 -8.27 -0.18 5.90
CA GLU A 8 -7.56 1.07 6.16
C GLU A 8 -6.15 0.84 6.74
N GLU A 9 -6.01 -0.08 7.70
CA GLU A 9 -4.70 -0.46 8.23
C GLU A 9 -3.79 -1.07 7.15
N LEU A 10 -4.36 -1.90 6.28
CA LEU A 10 -3.64 -2.43 5.12
C LEU A 10 -3.20 -1.31 4.17
N ARG A 11 -4.05 -0.31 3.90
CA ARG A 11 -3.70 0.84 3.05
C ARG A 11 -2.52 1.61 3.63
N LEU A 12 -2.55 1.89 4.93
CA LEU A 12 -1.46 2.57 5.64
C LEU A 12 -0.17 1.74 5.63
N SER A 13 -0.28 0.41 5.74
CA SER A 13 0.87 -0.49 5.61
C SER A 13 1.51 -0.41 4.22
N GLN A 14 0.71 -0.38 3.14
CA GLN A 14 1.23 -0.22 1.78
C GLN A 14 1.90 1.14 1.57
N LEU A 15 1.35 2.23 2.13
CA LEU A 15 1.99 3.55 2.09
C LEU A 15 3.38 3.54 2.75
N ARG A 16 3.52 2.89 3.91
CA ARG A 16 4.81 2.77 4.60
C ARG A 16 5.80 1.95 3.78
N ARG A 17 5.35 0.85 3.16
CA ARG A 17 6.18 0.01 2.30
C ARG A 17 6.64 0.76 1.06
N GLU A 18 5.74 1.45 0.36
CA GLU A 18 6.10 2.30 -0.77
C GLU A 18 7.19 3.30 -0.38
N SER A 19 7.00 4.02 0.72
CA SER A 19 7.98 5.00 1.19
C SER A 19 9.33 4.38 1.56
N ALA A 20 9.33 3.18 2.14
CA ALA A 20 10.56 2.46 2.44
C ALA A 20 11.28 2.02 1.16
N GLU A 21 10.58 1.36 0.23
CA GLU A 21 11.18 0.88 -1.02
C GLU A 21 11.69 2.04 -1.87
N ARG A 22 11.03 3.20 -1.89
CA ARG A 22 11.57 4.39 -2.56
C ARG A 22 12.89 4.87 -1.94
N ARG A 23 13.00 4.87 -0.61
CA ARG A 23 14.26 5.22 0.07
C ARG A 23 15.37 4.21 -0.24
N GLU A 24 15.05 2.91 -0.22
CA GLU A 24 16.01 1.87 -0.56
C GLU A 24 16.45 1.97 -2.04
N ALA A 25 15.56 2.35 -2.96
CA ALA A 25 15.92 2.64 -4.34
C ALA A 25 16.90 3.83 -4.44
N ASP A 26 16.66 4.90 -3.68
CA ASP A 26 17.53 6.08 -3.65
C ASP A 26 18.92 5.77 -3.05
N GLU A 27 18.99 4.80 -2.13
CA GLU A 27 20.23 4.38 -1.44
C GLU A 27 20.93 3.19 -2.13
N ALA A 28 20.30 2.56 -3.11
CA ALA A 28 20.82 1.38 -3.78
C ALA A 28 22.14 1.66 -4.51
N VAL A 29 23.09 0.73 -4.40
CA VAL A 29 24.43 0.89 -4.98
C VAL A 29 24.43 0.54 -6.47
N THR A 30 23.51 -0.32 -6.90
CA THR A 30 23.48 -0.85 -8.26
C THR A 30 22.14 -0.57 -8.95
N GLU A 31 22.18 -0.43 -10.28
CA GLU A 31 20.97 -0.25 -11.09
C GLU A 31 19.97 -1.43 -10.92
N PRO A 32 20.39 -2.71 -10.88
CA PRO A 32 19.45 -3.82 -10.65
C PRO A 32 18.76 -3.79 -9.28
N GLU A 33 19.44 -3.30 -8.24
CA GLU A 33 18.84 -3.12 -6.92
C GLU A 33 17.83 -1.96 -6.93
N THR A 34 18.21 -0.84 -7.56
CA THR A 34 17.34 0.32 -7.76
C THR A 34 16.04 -0.10 -8.47
N ASP A 35 16.14 -0.75 -9.63
CA ASP A 35 15.01 -1.25 -10.41
C ASP A 35 14.10 -2.19 -9.59
N GLN A 36 14.69 -3.02 -8.74
CA GLN A 36 13.94 -3.94 -7.91
C GLN A 36 13.12 -3.20 -6.84
N HIS A 37 13.74 -2.23 -6.17
CA HIS A 37 13.08 -1.41 -5.16
C HIS A 37 12.00 -0.51 -5.78
N GLU A 38 12.25 0.09 -6.95
CA GLU A 38 11.25 0.86 -7.69
C GLU A 38 10.01 0.02 -8.02
N ARG A 39 10.19 -1.19 -8.57
CA ARG A 39 9.07 -2.09 -8.87
C ARG A 39 8.26 -2.49 -7.62
N ARG A 40 8.94 -2.64 -6.47
CA ARG A 40 8.26 -2.91 -5.19
C ARG A 40 7.47 -1.69 -4.71
N ALA A 41 8.03 -0.49 -4.84
CA ALA A 41 7.33 0.76 -4.53
C ALA A 41 6.07 0.94 -5.40
N GLU A 42 6.18 0.71 -6.72
CA GLU A 42 5.05 0.76 -7.64
C GLU A 42 3.95 -0.24 -7.27
N LYS A 43 4.34 -1.48 -6.92
CA LYS A 43 3.39 -2.49 -6.47
C LYS A 43 2.69 -2.06 -5.18
N ALA A 44 3.40 -1.48 -4.23
CA ALA A 44 2.83 -0.99 -2.98
C ALA A 44 1.85 0.17 -3.24
N ASP A 45 2.19 1.12 -4.12
CA ASP A 45 1.27 2.18 -4.54
C ASP A 45 -0.01 1.61 -5.17
N TYR A 46 0.13 0.67 -6.11
CA TYR A 46 -1.02 0.04 -6.75
C TYR A 46 -1.96 -0.62 -5.72
N LEU A 47 -1.39 -1.38 -4.78
CA LEU A 47 -2.17 -2.03 -3.71
C LEU A 47 -2.84 -0.99 -2.80
N ARG A 48 -2.13 0.08 -2.43
CA ARG A 48 -2.68 1.20 -1.65
C ARG A 48 -3.91 1.80 -2.32
N ARG A 49 -3.85 2.05 -3.62
CA ARG A 49 -4.97 2.61 -4.40
C ARG A 49 -6.17 1.66 -4.42
N LYS A 50 -5.94 0.35 -4.59
CA LYS A 50 -7.02 -0.65 -4.54
C LYS A 50 -7.67 -0.78 -3.16
N LEU A 51 -6.87 -0.66 -2.10
CA LEU A 51 -7.39 -0.66 -0.74
C LEU A 51 -8.21 0.62 -0.46
N GLU A 52 -7.81 1.76 -1.02
CA GLU A 52 -8.60 3.00 -0.93
C GLU A 52 -9.94 2.90 -1.66
N GLU A 53 -9.95 2.40 -2.90
CA GLU A 53 -11.19 2.12 -3.65
C GLU A 53 -12.13 1.20 -2.85
N ARG A 54 -11.58 0.14 -2.24
CA ARG A 54 -12.33 -0.79 -1.40
C ARG A 54 -12.87 -0.12 -0.13
N ALA A 55 -12.04 0.63 0.59
CA ALA A 55 -12.45 1.31 1.81
C ALA A 55 -13.56 2.33 1.52
N GLU A 56 -13.52 3.00 0.37
CA GLU A 56 -14.61 3.87 -0.08
C GLU A 56 -15.90 3.10 -0.35
N ALA A 57 -15.82 1.96 -1.04
CA ALA A 57 -16.98 1.09 -1.27
C ALA A 57 -17.58 0.58 0.05
N GLU A 58 -16.74 0.17 1.02
CA GLU A 58 -17.17 -0.26 2.35
C GLU A 58 -17.90 0.86 3.10
N ARG A 59 -17.38 2.09 3.08
CA ARG A 59 -18.05 3.27 3.68
C ARG A 59 -19.39 3.58 3.03
N ARG A 60 -19.50 3.47 1.70
CA ARG A 60 -20.78 3.72 0.98
C ARG A 60 -21.82 2.69 1.36
N VAL A 61 -21.45 1.41 1.39
CA VAL A 61 -22.35 0.32 1.82
C VAL A 61 -22.82 0.52 3.25
N GLU A 62 -21.95 0.95 4.15
CA GLU A 62 -22.34 1.25 5.54
C GLU A 62 -23.30 2.44 5.61
N ALA A 63 -23.02 3.52 4.89
CA ALA A 63 -23.89 4.70 4.85
C ALA A 63 -25.26 4.43 4.20
N GLU A 64 -25.36 3.47 3.27
CA GLU A 64 -26.64 3.03 2.69
C GLU A 64 -27.45 2.13 3.63
N ARG A 65 -26.82 1.57 4.68
CA ARG A 65 -27.47 0.70 5.67
C ARG A 65 -28.02 1.46 6.88
N GLU A 66 -27.55 2.68 7.11
CA GLU A 66 -27.98 3.60 8.19
C GLU A 66 -29.22 4.41 7.78
#